data_AF-A0A9X5XFW6-F1
#
_entry.id   AF-A0A9X5XFW6-F1
#
_cell.length_a   1.000
_cell.length_b   1.000
_cell.length_c   1.000
_cell.angle_alpha   90.00
_cell.angle_beta   90.00
_cell.angle_gamma   90.00
#
_symmetry.space_group_name_H-M   'P 1'
#
loop_
_entity.id
_entity.type
_entity.pdbx_description
1 polymer ?
#
loop_
_entity_poly.entity_id
_entity_poly.type
_entity_poly.pdbx_seq_one_letter_code
_entity_poly.pdbx_strand_id
1 'polypeptide(L)'
;LQSLAAAVASEVPSSDGTMKMVLIEIDGGYFYLMSAGANAYLAVLANQIAEPGLMSNRMSDLVARIGAHLTSPPRRNGQTV
;
A
#
# COMPACT_ATOMS: atom_id res chain seq x y z
N LEU A 1 -2.49 8.66 -4.66
CA LEU A 1 -2.52 8.10 -3.29
C LEU A 1 -1.25 8.40 -2.51
N GLN A 2 -0.05 8.07 -3.01
CA GLN A 2 1.20 8.38 -2.32
C GLN A 2 1.37 9.87 -2.00
N SER A 3 1.13 10.78 -2.96
CA SER A 3 1.21 12.23 -2.70
C SER A 3 0.19 12.71 -1.66
N LEU A 4 -1.03 12.17 -1.69
CA LEU A 4 -2.05 12.48 -0.69
C LEU A 4 -1.66 11.96 0.70
N ALA A 5 -1.15 10.73 0.77
CA ALA A 5 -0.69 10.16 2.03
C ALA A 5 0.48 10.95 2.63
N ALA A 6 1.42 11.41 1.80
CA ALA A 6 2.52 12.28 2.23
C ALA A 6 2.01 13.63 2.75
N ALA A 7 1.03 14.24 2.09
CA ALA A 7 0.42 15.50 2.52
C ALA A 7 -0.38 15.33 3.83
N VAL A 8 -1.15 14.25 3.98
CA VAL A 8 -1.89 13.99 5.23
C VAL A 8 -0.94 13.65 6.38
N ALA A 9 0.15 12.95 6.07
CA ALA A 9 1.16 12.57 7.05
C ALA A 9 1.84 13.77 7.72
N SER A 10 1.95 14.93 7.07
CA SER A 10 2.51 16.15 7.70
C SER A 10 1.66 16.68 8.84
N GLU A 11 0.37 16.33 8.88
CA GLU A 11 -0.54 16.72 9.95
C GLU A 11 -0.42 15.83 11.20
N VAL A 12 0.34 14.72 11.11
CA VAL A 12 0.53 13.78 12.22
C VAL A 12 1.92 13.99 12.84
N PRO A 13 2.00 14.41 14.12
CA PRO A 13 3.28 14.55 14.81
C PRO A 13 4.07 13.24 14.75
N SER A 14 5.39 13.33 14.57
CA SER A 14 6.32 12.18 14.45
C SER A 14 6.14 11.26 13.25
N SER A 15 5.28 11.61 12.29
CA SER A 15 5.20 10.91 11.01
C SER A 15 6.43 11.21 10.15
N ASP A 16 6.93 10.19 9.44
CA ASP A 16 8.03 10.29 8.48
C ASP A 16 7.55 10.51 7.04
N GLY A 17 6.23 10.64 6.84
CA GLY A 17 5.64 10.79 5.50
C GLY A 17 5.55 9.49 4.70
N THR A 18 6.01 8.37 5.24
CA THR A 18 6.06 7.10 4.51
C THR A 18 4.68 6.45 4.48
N MET A 19 4.10 6.32 3.28
CA MET A 19 2.88 5.56 3.07
C MET A 19 3.14 4.05 3.20
N LYS A 20 2.67 3.45 4.30
CA LYS A 20 2.71 1.99 4.49
C LYS A 20 1.56 1.30 3.76
N MET A 21 0.35 1.78 3.97
CA MET A 21 -0.87 1.22 3.41
C MET A 21 -1.97 2.29 3.34
N VAL A 22 -2.84 2.18 2.34
CA VAL A 22 -4.11 2.91 2.25
C VAL A 22 -5.23 1.87 2.23
N LEU A 23 -6.25 2.10 3.06
CA LEU A 23 -7.48 1.32 3.11
C LEU A 23 -8.64 2.25 2.75
N ILE A 24 -9.43 1.85 1.75
CA ILE A 24 -10.63 2.58 1.33
C ILE A 24 -11.80 1.63 1.52
N GLU A 25 -12.73 2.02 2.38
CA GLU A 25 -14.04 1.37 2.47
C GLU A 25 -14.94 1.88 1.35
N ILE A 26 -15.60 0.95 0.67
CA ILE A 26 -16.55 1.20 -0.41
C ILE A 26 -17.80 0.38 -0.13
N ASP A 27 -18.91 0.71 -0.79
CA ASP A 27 -20.09 -0.12 -0.68
C ASP A 27 -19.79 -1.56 -1.13
N GLY A 28 -20.10 -2.52 -0.27
CA GLY A 28 -19.82 -3.95 -0.46
C GLY A 28 -18.43 -4.46 -0.05
N GLY A 29 -17.49 -3.60 0.39
CA GLY A 29 -16.19 -4.07 0.89
C GLY A 29 -15.08 -3.04 0.97
N TYR A 30 -13.85 -3.50 0.73
CA TYR A 30 -12.64 -2.75 0.99
C TYR A 30 -11.62 -2.88 -0.14
N PHE A 31 -10.94 -1.79 -0.44
CA PHE A 31 -9.75 -1.75 -1.29
C PHE A 31 -8.52 -1.42 -0.45
N TYR A 32 -7.49 -2.25 -0.56
CA TYR A 32 -6.22 -2.09 0.13
C TYR A 32 -5.12 -1.84 -0.90
N LEU A 33 -4.23 -0.90 -0.61
CA LEU A 33 -3.00 -0.67 -1.36
C LEU A 33 -1.84 -0.55 -0.37
N MET A 34 -0.90 -1.49 -0.42
CA MET A 34 0.25 -1.57 0.47
C MET A 34 1.56 -1.41 -0.31
N SER A 35 2.51 -0.65 0.24
CA SER A 35 3.87 -0.58 -0.32
C SER A 35 4.51 -1.98 -0.24
N ALA A 36 4.93 -2.52 -1.39
CA ALA A 36 5.41 -3.91 -1.50
C ALA A 36 6.89 -4.03 -1.87
N GLY A 37 7.58 -2.91 -2.06
CA GLY A 37 8.97 -2.86 -2.47
C GLY A 37 9.25 -1.65 -3.36
N ALA A 38 10.48 -1.55 -3.86
CA ALA A 38 10.86 -0.47 -4.77
C ALA A 38 9.93 -0.45 -6.00
N ASN A 39 9.27 0.70 -6.19
CA ASN A 39 8.33 0.97 -7.28
C ASN A 39 7.16 -0.04 -7.38
N ALA A 40 6.79 -0.69 -6.28
CA ALA A 40 5.76 -1.72 -6.28
C ALA A 40 4.75 -1.58 -5.14
N TYR A 41 3.52 -2.00 -5.44
CA TYR A 41 2.42 -2.04 -4.49
C TYR A 41 1.69 -3.38 -4.59
N LEU A 42 1.25 -3.89 -3.45
CA LEU A 42 0.29 -4.98 -3.34
C LEU A 42 -1.12 -4.38 -3.24
N ALA A 43 -2.00 -4.72 -4.18
CA ALA A 43 -3.39 -4.29 -4.18
C ALA A 43 -4.31 -5.50 -3.93
N VAL A 44 -5.29 -5.32 -3.03
CA VAL A 44 -6.27 -6.37 -2.69
C VAL A 44 -7.67 -5.74 -2.67
N LEU A 45 -8.64 -6.41 -3.27
CA LEU A 45 -10.06 -6.16 -3.02
C LEU A 45 -10.61 -7.28 -2.14
N ALA A 46 -11.37 -6.91 -1.12
CA ALA A 46 -12.07 -7.85 -0.27
C ALA A 46 -13.52 -7.40 -0.10
N ASN A 47 -14.43 -8.36 0.06
CA ASN A 47 -15.80 -8.05 0.42
C ASN A 47 -15.93 -7.78 1.94
N GLN A 48 -17.12 -7.36 2.34
CA GLN A 48 -17.47 -7.07 3.74
C GLN A 48 -17.36 -8.24 4.75
N ILE A 49 -17.10 -9.47 4.29
CA ILE A 49 -16.84 -10.62 5.19
C ILE A 49 -15.39 -10.57 5.71
N ALA A 50 -14.48 -9.93 4.98
CA ALA A 50 -13.11 -9.75 5.42
C ALA A 50 -13.02 -8.71 6.54
N GLU A 51 -12.40 -9.10 7.66
CA GLU A 51 -12.12 -8.16 8.75
C GLU A 51 -10.93 -7.26 8.35
N PRO A 52 -11.10 -5.92 8.35
CA PRO A 52 -10.10 -4.99 7.85
C PRO A 52 -8.72 -5.10 8.50
N GLY A 53 -8.66 -5.25 9.82
CA GLY A 53 -7.41 -5.37 10.57
C GLY A 53 -6.67 -6.67 10.24
N LEU A 54 -7.38 -7.79 10.18
CA LEU A 54 -6.84 -9.09 9.83
C LEU A 54 -6.32 -9.10 8.40
N MET A 55 -7.06 -8.55 7.44
CA MET A 55 -6.60 -8.43 6.05
C MET A 55 -5.31 -7.61 5.96
N SER A 56 -5.27 -6.47 6.65
CA SER A 56 -4.10 -5.58 6.73
C SER A 56 -2.86 -6.29 7.30
N ASN A 57 -3.05 -7.07 8.37
CA ASN A 57 -1.98 -7.87 8.98
C ASN A 57 -1.49 -8.97 8.03
N ARG A 58 -2.39 -9.68 7.34
CA ARG A 58 -2.04 -10.71 6.36
C ARG A 58 -1.26 -10.13 5.17
N MET A 59 -1.65 -8.96 4.69
CA MET A 59 -0.91 -8.25 3.64
C MET A 59 0.48 -7.85 4.11
N SER A 60 0.62 -7.35 5.35
CA SER A 60 1.93 -6.97 5.92
C SER A 60 2.85 -8.18 6.03
N ASP A 61 2.33 -9.31 6.53
CA ASP A 61 3.06 -10.57 6.60
C ASP A 61 3.49 -11.07 5.21
N LEU A 62 2.59 -10.97 4.21
CA LEU A 62 2.90 -11.37 2.84
C LEU A 62 4.02 -10.51 2.26
N VAL A 63 3.92 -9.18 2.35
CA VAL A 63 4.96 -8.26 1.86
C VAL A 63 6.28 -8.48 2.59
N ALA A 64 6.27 -8.69 3.91
CA ALA A 64 7.49 -8.97 4.67
C ALA A 64 8.19 -10.25 4.18
N ARG A 65 7.41 -11.27 3.78
CA ARG A 65 7.94 -12.58 3.35
C ARG A 65 8.42 -12.61 1.91
N ILE A 66 7.75 -11.90 1.00
CA ILE A 66 8.04 -11.99 -0.45
C ILE A 66 8.27 -10.64 -1.14
N GLY A 67 8.36 -9.53 -0.40
CA GLY A 67 8.46 -8.17 -0.95
C GLY A 67 9.62 -7.95 -1.93
N ALA A 68 10.76 -8.63 -1.74
CA ALA A 68 11.86 -8.60 -2.71
C ALA A 68 11.45 -9.11 -4.10
N HIS A 69 10.56 -10.11 -4.15
CA HIS A 69 9.97 -10.65 -5.38
C HIS A 69 8.80 -9.82 -5.91
N LEU A 70 8.24 -8.91 -5.10
CA LEU A 70 7.17 -8.01 -5.50
C LEU A 70 7.70 -6.71 -6.12
N THR A 71 9.02 -6.50 -6.19
CA THR A 71 9.62 -5.30 -6.78
C THR A 71 9.31 -5.16 -8.28
N SER A 72 9.18 -3.93 -8.75
CA SER A 72 8.90 -3.63 -10.16
C SER A 72 10.02 -2.75 -10.71
N PRO A 73 10.94 -3.29 -11.55
CA PRO A 73 11.96 -2.47 -12.18
C PRO A 73 11.34 -1.35 -13.04
N PRO A 74 12.03 -0.20 -13.22
CA PRO A 74 11.56 0.86 -14.10
C PRO A 74 11.20 0.35 -15.49
N ARG A 75 10.00 0.69 -15.99
CA ARG A 75 9.49 0.22 -17.31
C ARG A 75 10.28 0.75 -18.51
N ARG A 76 10.96 1.88 -18.33
CA ARG A 76 11.97 2.46 -19.24
C ARG A 76 13.20 2.71 -18.40
N ASN A 77 14.40 2.62 -18.99
CA ASN A 77 15.71 2.88 -18.36
C ASN A 77 15.84 4.31 -17.77
N GLY A 78 15.04 4.66 -16.76
CA GLY A 78 15.04 5.97 -16.11
C GLY A 78 14.53 7.14 -16.97
N GLN A 79 13.98 6.92 -18.16
CA GLN A 79 13.46 8.01 -18.99
C GLN A 79 12.13 8.54 -18.44
N THR A 80 12.15 9.76 -17.90
CA THR A 80 10.98 10.54 -17.49
C THR A 80 10.18 10.98 -18.72
N VAL A 81 8.85 10.96 -18.59
CA VAL A 81 7.87 11.47 -19.57
C VAL A 81 7.85 12.99 -19.55
#